data_AF-A0A349FF55-F1
#
_entry.id   AF-A0A349FF55-F1
#
_cell.length_a   1.000
_cell.length_b   1.000
_cell.length_c   1.000
_cell.angle_alpha   90.00
_cell.angle_beta   90.00
_cell.angle_gamma   90.00
#
_symmetry.space_group_name_H-M   'P 1'
#
loop_
_entity.id
_entity.type
_entity.pdbx_description
1 polymer ?
#
loop_
_entity_poly.entity_id
_entity_poly.type
_entity_poly.pdbx_seq_one_letter_code
_entity_poly.pdbx_strand_id
1 'polypeptide(L)'
;MVTKLTPEQAADWIEDGDAVLLGGFIGSVVPEAIERAIGERFSQTKSPRDLTLLFAAGQGDGQARAINHLAQLGLVARAIGGHWGLVPKLQQLAVDNLIEGYNLPQGIISHLLRDTAAGKPGTLSKVGLGTFVDPRIEGGKINSITKNDWVEVVQLAGEEHLFYHRLPVTVSILRGTTADENGNITMEDECLVVESLAAAQAAKNNGGKVIVQVKRVVAAGSLDPHAVKIPGIFVDAVVVCDDPQEHMQTFATMMNPEFVGRAGCLGDPVTISSQKEPLPLDAKTIIARR
;
A
#
# COMPACT_ATOMS: atom_id res chain seq x y z
N MET A 1 -6.89 -22.98 11.24
CA MET A 1 -6.21 -21.88 11.95
C MET A 1 -5.23 -21.23 11.01
N VAL A 2 -5.14 -19.90 11.03
CA VAL A 2 -4.22 -19.14 10.18
C VAL A 2 -2.77 -19.37 10.61
N THR A 3 -1.86 -19.41 9.63
CA THR A 3 -0.42 -19.55 9.89
C THR A 3 0.10 -18.29 10.59
N LYS A 4 0.88 -18.44 11.66
CA LYS A 4 1.55 -17.32 12.35
C LYS A 4 3.03 -17.34 11.99
N LEU A 5 3.56 -16.22 11.54
CA LEU A 5 4.95 -16.06 11.14
C LEU A 5 5.61 -14.92 11.93
N THR A 6 6.92 -15.02 12.11
CA THR A 6 7.77 -13.85 12.39
C THR A 6 7.94 -13.00 11.12
N PRO A 7 8.36 -11.72 11.23
CA PRO A 7 8.69 -10.91 10.06
C PRO A 7 9.70 -11.60 9.12
N GLU A 8 10.71 -12.27 9.68
CA GLU A 8 11.75 -12.96 8.91
C GLU A 8 11.18 -14.17 8.15
N GLN A 9 10.33 -14.97 8.81
CA GLN A 9 9.65 -16.08 8.14
C GLN A 9 8.66 -15.62 7.07
N ALA A 10 8.03 -14.44 7.25
CA ALA A 10 7.21 -13.83 6.21
C ALA A 10 8.06 -13.34 5.03
N ALA A 11 9.24 -12.78 5.30
CA ALA A 11 10.18 -12.41 4.25
C ALA A 11 10.65 -13.62 3.44
N ASP A 12 10.77 -14.81 4.06
CA ASP A 12 11.09 -16.06 3.38
C ASP A 12 10.02 -16.54 2.39
N TRP A 13 8.78 -16.07 2.52
CA TRP A 13 7.68 -16.42 1.61
C TRP A 13 7.68 -15.61 0.31
N ILE A 14 8.52 -14.57 0.23
CA ILE A 14 8.71 -13.75 -0.96
C ILE A 14 9.79 -14.40 -1.82
N GLU A 15 9.44 -14.66 -3.08
CA GLU A 15 10.28 -15.37 -4.04
C GLU A 15 10.82 -14.42 -5.12
N ASP A 16 11.85 -14.85 -5.84
CA ASP A 16 12.40 -14.08 -6.95
C ASP A 16 11.32 -13.81 -8.02
N GLY A 17 11.23 -12.57 -8.49
CA GLY A 17 10.27 -12.16 -9.51
C GLY A 17 8.84 -11.92 -9.02
N ASP A 18 8.57 -12.02 -7.72
CA ASP A 18 7.25 -11.73 -7.17
C ASP A 18 6.79 -10.29 -7.47
N ALA A 19 5.50 -10.14 -7.76
CA ALA A 19 4.82 -8.86 -7.82
C ALA A 19 4.15 -8.57 -6.49
N VAL A 20 4.86 -7.81 -5.67
CA VAL A 20 4.51 -7.54 -4.28
C VAL A 20 3.70 -6.24 -4.18
N LEU A 21 2.43 -6.38 -3.84
CA LEU A 21 1.56 -5.28 -3.48
C LEU A 21 1.74 -4.92 -2.02
N LEU A 22 2.07 -3.66 -1.77
CA LEU A 22 2.33 -3.11 -0.46
C LEU A 22 1.12 -2.26 -0.04
N GLY A 23 0.50 -2.62 1.08
CA GLY A 23 -0.62 -1.87 1.65
C GLY A 23 -0.14 -0.71 2.52
N GLY A 24 -0.72 0.48 2.33
CA GLY A 24 -0.45 1.61 3.20
C GLY A 24 -0.71 2.95 2.53
N PHE A 25 -0.68 4.02 3.31
CA PHE A 25 -0.84 5.39 2.85
C PHE A 25 0.03 6.33 3.70
N ILE A 26 1.06 6.92 3.09
CA ILE A 26 2.05 7.75 3.79
C ILE A 26 2.72 6.91 4.91
N GLY A 27 2.43 7.18 6.17
CA GLY A 27 2.92 6.42 7.32
C GLY A 27 1.85 5.62 8.03
N SER A 28 0.64 5.53 7.47
CA SER A 28 -0.50 4.84 8.05
C SER A 28 -0.69 3.48 7.38
N VAL A 29 -1.12 2.50 8.16
CA VAL A 29 -1.46 1.14 7.67
C VAL A 29 -0.31 0.42 6.95
N VAL A 30 0.94 0.82 7.19
CA VAL A 30 2.14 0.21 6.61
C VAL A 30 2.54 -1.05 7.40
N PRO A 31 2.77 -2.20 6.74
CA PRO A 31 3.29 -3.43 7.34
C PRO A 31 4.83 -3.36 7.53
N GLU A 32 5.27 -2.37 8.32
CA GLU A 32 6.66 -1.94 8.45
C GLU A 32 7.64 -3.09 8.79
N ALA A 33 7.29 -3.98 9.72
CA ALA A 33 8.18 -5.05 10.16
C ALA A 33 8.46 -6.05 9.03
N ILE A 34 7.45 -6.36 8.22
CA ILE A 34 7.59 -7.26 7.07
C ILE A 34 8.43 -6.60 5.97
N GLU A 35 8.16 -5.33 5.65
CA GLU A 35 8.94 -4.59 4.64
C GLU A 35 10.41 -4.46 5.02
N ARG A 36 10.71 -4.15 6.30
CA ARG A 36 12.08 -4.17 6.83
C ARG A 36 12.71 -5.56 6.69
N ALA A 37 12.03 -6.61 7.13
CA ALA A 37 12.57 -7.97 7.11
C ALA A 37 12.92 -8.45 5.69
N ILE A 38 12.12 -8.09 4.67
CA ILE A 38 12.45 -8.38 3.27
C ILE A 38 13.74 -7.66 2.84
N GLY A 39 13.86 -6.37 3.16
CA GLY A 39 15.06 -5.59 2.86
C GLY A 39 16.32 -6.12 3.55
N GLU A 40 16.21 -6.57 4.79
CA GLU A 40 17.30 -7.20 5.54
C GLU A 40 17.68 -8.57 4.99
N ARG A 41 16.69 -9.42 4.68
CA ARG A 41 16.90 -10.73 4.04
C ARG A 41 17.68 -10.57 2.74
N PHE A 42 17.31 -9.62 1.89
CA PHE A 42 18.05 -9.33 0.67
C PHE A 42 19.47 -8.83 0.95
N SER A 43 19.65 -7.94 1.94
CA SER A 43 20.98 -7.44 2.30
C SER A 43 21.93 -8.58 2.65
N GLN A 44 21.44 -9.56 3.41
CA GLN A 44 22.19 -10.71 3.92
C GLN A 44 22.39 -11.82 2.88
N THR A 45 21.37 -12.12 2.07
CA THR A 45 21.34 -13.34 1.25
C THR A 45 21.38 -13.06 -0.26
N LYS A 46 21.13 -11.81 -0.68
CA LYS A 46 20.90 -11.40 -2.08
C LYS A 46 19.70 -12.07 -2.75
N SER A 47 18.71 -12.50 -1.95
CA SER A 47 17.39 -12.98 -2.37
C SER A 47 16.32 -12.44 -1.40
N PRO A 48 15.08 -12.14 -1.83
CA PRO A 48 14.55 -12.31 -3.19
C PRO A 48 15.10 -11.27 -4.16
N ARG A 49 14.98 -11.54 -5.45
CA ARG A 49 15.45 -10.65 -6.51
C ARG A 49 14.35 -10.24 -7.47
N ASP A 50 14.62 -9.15 -8.18
CA ASP A 50 13.88 -8.75 -9.37
C ASP A 50 12.35 -8.58 -9.13
N LEU A 51 11.99 -8.10 -7.95
CA LEU A 51 10.60 -7.88 -7.54
C LEU A 51 9.95 -6.78 -8.38
N THR A 52 8.63 -6.92 -8.59
CA THR A 52 7.76 -5.83 -9.02
C THR A 52 7.01 -5.26 -7.81
N LEU A 53 7.33 -4.04 -7.39
CA LEU A 53 6.59 -3.38 -6.30
C LEU A 53 5.34 -2.68 -6.84
N LEU A 54 4.21 -2.86 -6.16
CA LEU A 54 2.93 -2.24 -6.49
C LEU A 54 2.43 -1.46 -5.28
N PHE A 55 2.07 -0.18 -5.44
CA PHE A 55 1.53 0.64 -4.35
C PHE A 55 0.63 1.76 -4.88
N ALA A 56 -0.61 1.82 -4.38
CA ALA A 56 -1.55 2.87 -4.78
C ALA A 56 -1.10 4.23 -4.24
N ALA A 57 -0.89 4.34 -2.93
CA ALA A 57 -0.34 5.52 -2.29
C ALA A 57 1.14 5.32 -1.96
N GLY A 58 1.90 6.41 -1.98
CA GLY A 58 3.30 6.41 -1.57
C GLY A 58 3.41 6.14 -0.08
N GLN A 59 4.13 5.09 0.29
CA GLN A 59 4.35 4.68 1.68
C GLN A 59 5.78 5.00 2.07
N GLY A 60 5.95 5.80 3.11
CA GLY A 60 7.26 6.23 3.55
C GLY A 60 7.21 7.45 4.45
N ASP A 61 8.32 7.68 5.12
CA ASP A 61 8.60 8.84 5.96
C ASP A 61 9.40 9.93 5.21
N GLY A 62 9.62 9.74 3.90
CA GLY A 62 10.52 10.57 3.11
C GLY A 62 12.01 10.34 3.41
N GLN A 63 12.36 9.23 4.08
CA GLN A 63 13.74 8.90 4.43
C GLN A 63 14.05 7.42 4.22
N ALA A 64 13.74 6.56 5.19
CA ALA A 64 14.26 5.20 5.26
C ALA A 64 13.21 4.13 5.57
N ARG A 65 11.99 4.50 5.96
CA ARG A 65 10.92 3.56 6.34
C ARG A 65 10.06 3.12 5.16
N ALA A 66 9.23 2.11 5.41
CA ALA A 66 8.34 1.48 4.44
C ALA A 66 9.08 0.97 3.19
N ILE A 67 8.55 1.27 2.00
CA ILE A 67 9.10 0.93 0.68
C ILE A 67 10.60 1.27 0.54
N ASN A 68 11.11 2.26 1.28
CA ASN A 68 12.53 2.60 1.27
C ASN A 68 13.44 1.48 1.81
N HIS A 69 12.93 0.53 2.61
CA HIS A 69 13.64 -0.70 3.01
C HIS A 69 13.93 -1.60 1.81
N LEU A 70 13.03 -1.59 0.81
CA LEU A 70 13.07 -2.43 -0.38
C LEU A 70 13.85 -1.79 -1.53
N ALA A 71 14.21 -0.50 -1.42
CA ALA A 71 14.89 0.25 -2.45
C ALA A 71 16.39 -0.11 -2.57
N GLN A 72 16.65 -1.34 -2.99
CA GLN A 72 18.00 -1.91 -3.14
C GLN A 72 18.18 -2.46 -4.56
N LEU A 73 19.33 -2.17 -5.17
CA LEU A 73 19.64 -2.66 -6.52
C LEU A 73 19.69 -4.21 -6.54
N GLY A 74 18.95 -4.82 -7.45
CA GLY A 74 18.81 -6.27 -7.58
C GLY A 74 17.65 -6.87 -6.78
N LEU A 75 17.15 -6.19 -5.74
CA LEU A 75 15.92 -6.59 -5.04
C LEU A 75 14.70 -6.21 -5.88
N VAL A 76 14.67 -4.98 -6.41
CA VAL A 76 13.55 -4.47 -7.20
C VAL A 76 13.99 -4.35 -8.65
N ALA A 77 13.20 -4.91 -9.57
CA ALA A 77 13.34 -4.70 -11.01
C ALA A 77 12.36 -3.66 -11.55
N ARG A 78 11.17 -3.56 -10.92
CA ARG A 78 10.10 -2.66 -11.37
C ARG A 78 9.32 -2.09 -10.18
N ALA A 79 8.83 -0.87 -10.33
CA ALA A 79 7.83 -0.30 -9.43
C ALA A 79 6.69 0.41 -10.20
N ILE A 80 5.46 0.13 -9.79
CA ILE A 80 4.22 0.78 -10.26
C ILE A 80 3.58 1.47 -9.06
N GLY A 81 3.68 2.79 -9.04
CA GLY A 81 3.30 3.61 -7.90
C GLY A 81 2.32 4.72 -8.26
N GLY A 82 1.48 5.14 -7.32
CA GLY A 82 0.62 6.32 -7.50
C GLY A 82 1.14 7.61 -6.88
N HIS A 83 2.15 7.51 -6.01
CA HIS A 83 2.84 8.66 -5.46
C HIS A 83 4.25 8.29 -5.01
N TRP A 84 5.26 9.01 -5.51
CA TRP A 84 6.68 8.67 -5.29
C TRP A 84 7.40 9.60 -4.29
N GLY A 85 6.77 10.70 -3.87
CA GLY A 85 7.45 11.76 -3.09
C GLY A 85 7.90 11.38 -1.68
N LEU A 86 7.44 10.25 -1.13
CA LEU A 86 7.82 9.77 0.21
C LEU A 86 8.78 8.56 0.17
N VAL A 87 9.21 8.17 -1.03
CA VAL A 87 10.09 7.02 -1.26
C VAL A 87 11.36 7.44 -2.00
N PRO A 88 12.14 8.39 -1.47
CA PRO A 88 13.27 8.98 -2.19
C PRO A 88 14.32 7.94 -2.61
N LYS A 89 14.51 6.86 -1.83
CA LYS A 89 15.46 5.80 -2.21
C LYS A 89 14.99 5.05 -3.47
N LEU A 90 13.71 4.70 -3.53
CA LEU A 90 13.14 4.02 -4.70
C LEU A 90 13.07 4.97 -5.91
N GLN A 91 12.72 6.24 -5.66
CA GLN A 91 12.73 7.29 -6.66
C GLN A 91 14.10 7.43 -7.30
N GLN A 92 15.17 7.42 -6.50
CA GLN A 92 16.54 7.52 -7.01
C GLN A 92 16.86 6.36 -7.96
N LEU A 93 16.51 5.11 -7.60
CA LEU A 93 16.70 3.96 -8.50
C LEU A 93 15.95 4.13 -9.83
N ALA A 94 14.73 4.65 -9.80
CA ALA A 94 13.95 4.88 -11.02
C ALA A 94 14.55 6.01 -11.87
N VAL A 95 14.89 7.17 -11.28
CA VAL A 95 15.46 8.31 -12.00
C VAL A 95 16.82 7.95 -12.62
N ASP A 96 17.62 7.15 -11.93
CA ASP A 96 18.93 6.69 -12.41
C ASP A 96 18.84 5.57 -13.47
N ASN A 97 17.63 5.22 -13.92
CA ASN A 97 17.39 4.14 -14.89
C ASN A 97 17.94 2.78 -14.41
N LEU A 98 17.87 2.51 -13.10
CA LEU A 98 18.29 1.24 -12.50
C LEU A 98 17.13 0.25 -12.35
N ILE A 99 15.89 0.74 -12.30
CA ILE A 99 14.66 -0.06 -12.29
C ILE A 99 13.63 0.51 -13.26
N GLU A 100 12.71 -0.33 -13.74
CA GLU A 100 11.53 0.16 -14.46
C GLU A 100 10.60 0.90 -13.48
N GLY A 101 10.10 2.07 -13.88
CA GLY A 101 9.21 2.89 -13.07
C GLY A 101 7.98 3.36 -13.84
N TYR A 102 6.81 3.20 -13.20
CA TYR A 102 5.53 3.75 -13.64
C TYR A 102 4.90 4.61 -12.53
N ASN A 103 4.43 5.80 -12.91
CA ASN A 103 3.62 6.67 -12.07
C ASN A 103 2.22 6.77 -12.68
N LEU A 104 1.28 5.98 -12.15
CA LEU A 104 -0.11 5.95 -12.59
C LEU A 104 -0.98 6.72 -11.59
N PRO A 105 -2.13 7.30 -11.98
CA PRO A 105 -2.98 8.01 -11.02
C PRO A 105 -3.39 7.08 -9.87
N GLN A 106 -3.16 7.50 -8.61
CA GLN A 106 -3.44 6.66 -7.42
C GLN A 106 -4.84 6.03 -7.45
N GLY A 107 -5.87 6.81 -7.78
CA GLY A 107 -7.24 6.29 -7.87
C GLY A 107 -7.40 5.20 -8.94
N ILE A 108 -6.67 5.30 -10.05
CA ILE A 108 -6.66 4.26 -11.09
C ILE A 108 -6.02 2.98 -10.57
N ILE A 109 -4.93 3.05 -9.79
CA ILE A 109 -4.36 1.86 -9.15
C ILE A 109 -5.37 1.21 -8.20
N SER A 110 -6.07 2.00 -7.38
CA SER A 110 -7.15 1.48 -6.51
C SER A 110 -8.26 0.79 -7.30
N HIS A 111 -8.70 1.38 -8.43
CA HIS A 111 -9.69 0.76 -9.32
C HIS A 111 -9.15 -0.51 -10.00
N LEU A 112 -7.89 -0.51 -10.44
CA LEU A 112 -7.22 -1.66 -11.03
C LEU A 112 -7.13 -2.83 -10.05
N LEU A 113 -6.87 -2.57 -8.77
CA LEU A 113 -6.88 -3.62 -7.75
C LEU A 113 -8.27 -4.27 -7.65
N ARG A 114 -9.34 -3.47 -7.65
CA ARG A 114 -10.71 -3.98 -7.64
C ARG A 114 -11.07 -4.75 -8.91
N ASP A 115 -10.63 -4.28 -10.07
CA ASP A 115 -10.87 -4.97 -11.34
C ASP A 115 -10.03 -6.26 -11.47
N THR A 116 -8.80 -6.25 -10.98
CA THR A 116 -7.94 -7.45 -10.86
C THR A 116 -8.57 -8.46 -9.91
N ALA A 117 -9.05 -8.01 -8.76
CA ALA A 117 -9.84 -8.82 -7.82
C ALA A 117 -11.13 -9.37 -8.44
N ALA A 118 -11.68 -8.76 -9.49
CA ALA A 118 -12.83 -9.27 -10.23
C ALA A 118 -12.45 -10.16 -11.43
N GLY A 119 -11.15 -10.42 -11.66
CA GLY A 119 -10.66 -11.19 -12.81
C GLY A 119 -10.77 -10.45 -14.14
N LYS A 120 -10.98 -9.13 -14.13
CA LYS A 120 -11.09 -8.32 -15.35
C LYS A 120 -9.72 -8.07 -15.99
N PRO A 121 -9.68 -7.79 -17.31
CA PRO A 121 -8.42 -7.54 -18.01
C PRO A 121 -7.76 -6.19 -17.64
N GLY A 122 -8.53 -5.24 -17.09
CA GLY A 122 -8.04 -3.89 -16.78
C GLY A 122 -9.17 -2.93 -16.43
N THR A 123 -8.83 -1.65 -16.28
CA THR A 123 -9.74 -0.55 -15.93
C THR A 123 -9.83 0.46 -17.07
N LEU A 124 -11.04 0.85 -17.44
CA LEU A 124 -11.29 1.95 -18.38
C LEU A 124 -11.49 3.26 -17.63
N SER A 125 -10.82 4.32 -18.06
CA SER A 125 -11.01 5.66 -17.50
C SER A 125 -10.57 6.76 -18.46
N LYS A 126 -11.12 7.96 -18.30
CA LYS A 126 -10.63 9.18 -18.97
C LYS A 126 -9.51 9.87 -18.19
N VAL A 127 -9.33 9.51 -16.91
CA VAL A 127 -8.27 10.08 -16.07
C VAL A 127 -6.93 9.78 -16.71
N GLY A 128 -6.10 10.80 -16.92
CA GLY A 128 -4.78 10.70 -17.52
C GLY A 128 -4.70 11.15 -18.99
N LEU A 129 -5.83 11.24 -19.71
CA LEU A 129 -5.85 11.70 -21.10
C LEU A 129 -5.19 13.08 -21.25
N GLY A 130 -4.31 13.20 -22.24
CA GLY A 130 -3.56 14.43 -22.51
C GLY A 130 -2.52 14.82 -21.45
N THR A 131 -2.25 13.96 -20.47
CA THR A 131 -1.17 14.15 -19.49
C THR A 131 -0.02 13.19 -19.78
N PHE A 132 1.05 13.22 -18.99
CA PHE A 132 2.16 12.26 -19.12
C PHE A 132 1.72 10.78 -18.98
N VAL A 133 0.55 10.52 -18.37
CA VAL A 133 -0.01 9.15 -18.27
C VAL A 133 -0.54 8.65 -19.62
N ASP A 134 -0.90 9.55 -20.52
CA ASP A 134 -1.33 9.20 -21.87
C ASP A 134 -0.18 8.51 -22.64
N PRO A 135 -0.37 7.31 -23.22
CA PRO A 135 0.69 6.57 -23.89
C PRO A 135 1.20 7.25 -25.17
N ARG A 136 0.48 8.26 -25.68
CA ARG A 136 0.95 9.11 -26.79
C ARG A 136 1.99 10.14 -26.35
N ILE A 137 2.17 10.35 -25.04
CA ILE A 137 3.12 11.29 -24.44
C ILE A 137 4.23 10.50 -23.72
N GLU A 138 3.93 9.92 -22.55
CA GLU A 138 4.90 9.17 -21.74
C GLU A 138 4.34 7.83 -21.24
N GLY A 139 3.02 7.59 -21.28
CA GLY A 139 2.40 6.35 -20.82
C GLY A 139 2.54 6.10 -19.31
N GLY A 140 2.79 7.16 -18.54
CA GLY A 140 3.07 7.09 -17.11
C GLY A 140 4.47 6.56 -16.79
N LYS A 141 5.35 6.38 -17.78
CA LYS A 141 6.70 5.87 -17.59
C LYS A 141 7.59 6.96 -16.99
N ILE A 142 8.32 6.64 -15.93
CA ILE A 142 9.12 7.62 -15.16
C ILE A 142 10.50 7.83 -15.80
N ASN A 143 11.00 6.85 -16.55
CA ASN A 143 12.37 6.85 -17.05
C ASN A 143 12.47 6.19 -18.43
N SER A 144 13.69 6.21 -18.97
CA SER A 144 13.94 5.76 -20.34
C SER A 144 14.08 4.24 -20.47
N ILE A 145 14.38 3.50 -19.39
CA ILE A 145 14.49 2.03 -19.46
C ILE A 145 13.13 1.34 -19.41
N THR A 146 12.11 1.98 -18.85
CA THR A 146 10.73 1.48 -18.90
C THR A 146 10.24 1.48 -20.35
N LYS A 147 10.00 0.31 -20.95
CA LYS A 147 9.56 0.20 -22.35
C LYS A 147 8.13 -0.26 -22.52
N ASN A 148 7.68 -1.23 -21.72
CA ASN A 148 6.37 -1.84 -21.88
C ASN A 148 5.24 -0.83 -21.65
N ASP A 149 4.23 -0.86 -22.50
CA ASP A 149 3.04 -0.03 -22.32
C ASP A 149 2.09 -0.68 -21.30
N TRP A 150 1.69 0.11 -20.30
CA TRP A 150 0.70 -0.29 -19.31
C TRP A 150 -0.66 0.39 -19.51
N VAL A 151 -0.70 1.32 -20.46
CA VAL A 151 -1.84 2.16 -20.77
C VAL A 151 -2.03 2.17 -22.28
N GLU A 152 -3.24 1.90 -22.73
CA GLU A 152 -3.63 1.95 -24.14
C GLU A 152 -4.72 3.01 -24.34
N VAL A 153 -4.80 3.60 -25.53
CA VAL A 153 -5.94 4.43 -25.93
C VAL A 153 -6.96 3.53 -26.63
N VAL A 154 -8.21 3.57 -26.19
CA VAL A 154 -9.31 2.82 -26.80
C VAL A 154 -10.50 3.72 -27.11
N GLN A 155 -11.26 3.37 -28.15
CA GLN A 155 -12.53 4.00 -28.50
C GLN A 155 -13.68 3.15 -27.97
N LEU A 156 -14.49 3.73 -27.08
CA LEU A 156 -15.64 3.04 -26.51
C LEU A 156 -16.83 4.00 -26.43
N ALA A 157 -17.98 3.54 -26.91
CA ALA A 157 -19.22 4.33 -26.94
C ALA A 157 -19.08 5.71 -27.62
N GLY A 158 -18.19 5.81 -28.62
CA GLY A 158 -17.94 7.05 -29.36
C GLY A 158 -17.00 8.04 -28.66
N GLU A 159 -16.38 7.64 -27.56
CA GLU A 159 -15.45 8.48 -26.81
C GLU A 159 -14.11 7.78 -26.58
N GLU A 160 -13.05 8.60 -26.57
CA GLU A 160 -11.71 8.14 -26.24
C GLU A 160 -11.57 7.88 -24.73
N HIS A 161 -10.95 6.76 -24.39
CA HIS A 161 -10.63 6.34 -23.04
C HIS A 161 -9.20 5.82 -22.97
N LEU A 162 -8.61 5.86 -21.78
CA LEU A 162 -7.43 5.08 -21.45
C LEU A 162 -7.86 3.74 -20.85
N PHE A 163 -7.29 2.67 -21.39
CA PHE A 163 -7.38 1.33 -20.84
C PHE A 163 -6.09 1.02 -20.09
N TYR A 164 -6.21 0.78 -18.79
CA TYR A 164 -5.10 0.42 -17.92
C TYR A 164 -5.11 -1.09 -17.71
N HIS A 165 -3.99 -1.77 -18.00
CA HIS A 165 -3.93 -3.23 -17.86
C HIS A 165 -3.91 -3.67 -16.40
N ARG A 166 -4.52 -4.84 -16.14
CA ARG A 166 -4.56 -5.47 -14.81
C ARG A 166 -3.17 -5.59 -14.19
N LEU A 167 -3.12 -5.51 -12.86
CA LEU A 167 -1.87 -5.62 -12.11
C LEU A 167 -1.50 -7.09 -11.86
N PRO A 168 -0.22 -7.48 -11.98
CA PRO A 168 0.21 -8.87 -11.89
C PRO A 168 0.41 -9.35 -10.44
N VAL A 169 -0.35 -8.84 -9.46
CA VAL A 169 -0.13 -9.07 -8.02
C VAL A 169 0.01 -10.57 -7.70
N THR A 170 1.15 -11.02 -7.18
CA THR A 170 1.37 -12.41 -6.72
C THR A 170 1.45 -12.51 -5.21
N VAL A 171 1.84 -11.42 -4.52
CA VAL A 171 1.85 -11.35 -3.07
C VAL A 171 1.25 -10.01 -2.62
N SER A 172 0.35 -10.05 -1.64
CA SER A 172 -0.15 -8.86 -0.95
C SER A 172 0.35 -8.84 0.49
N ILE A 173 1.11 -7.81 0.84
CA ILE A 173 1.58 -7.54 2.21
C ILE A 173 0.72 -6.41 2.75
N LEU A 174 -0.08 -6.73 3.76
CA LEU A 174 -1.10 -5.84 4.31
C LEU A 174 -0.93 -5.69 5.82
N ARG A 175 -1.71 -4.77 6.40
CA ARG A 175 -1.75 -4.55 7.84
C ARG A 175 -3.19 -4.49 8.33
N GLY A 176 -3.42 -4.97 9.54
CA GLY A 176 -4.60 -4.66 10.33
C GLY A 176 -4.25 -4.58 11.80
N THR A 177 -5.26 -4.36 12.65
CA THR A 177 -5.03 -4.23 14.09
C THR A 177 -5.11 -5.59 14.78
N THR A 178 -6.20 -6.33 14.58
CA THR A 178 -6.45 -7.59 15.27
C THR A 178 -6.79 -8.69 14.27
N ALA A 179 -6.17 -9.86 14.40
CA ALA A 179 -6.58 -11.08 13.72
C ALA A 179 -7.29 -12.04 14.70
N ASP A 180 -8.24 -12.84 14.23
CA ASP A 180 -8.62 -14.06 14.95
C ASP A 180 -7.79 -15.28 14.50
N GLU A 181 -7.92 -16.40 15.20
CA GLU A 181 -7.24 -17.66 14.84
C GLU A 181 -7.66 -18.24 13.47
N ASN A 182 -8.74 -17.74 12.86
CA ASN A 182 -9.18 -18.09 11.51
C ASN A 182 -8.65 -17.11 10.45
N GLY A 183 -7.89 -16.08 10.85
CA GLY A 183 -7.30 -15.09 9.96
C GLY A 183 -8.20 -13.92 9.61
N ASN A 184 -9.40 -13.80 10.22
CA ASN A 184 -10.23 -12.62 10.01
C ASN A 184 -9.55 -11.39 10.62
N ILE A 185 -9.47 -10.30 9.88
CA ILE A 185 -8.74 -9.08 10.27
C ILE A 185 -9.71 -7.93 10.50
N THR A 186 -9.61 -7.29 11.66
CA THR A 186 -10.19 -5.97 11.96
C THR A 186 -9.10 -4.89 11.95
N MET A 187 -9.50 -3.64 11.70
CA MET A 187 -8.59 -2.50 11.54
C MET A 187 -8.98 -1.37 12.49
N GLU A 188 -9.33 -1.75 13.72
CA GLU A 188 -10.04 -0.88 14.64
C GLU A 188 -9.15 0.19 15.31
N ASP A 189 -7.82 0.02 15.28
CA ASP A 189 -6.85 1.04 15.68
C ASP A 189 -6.23 1.75 14.45
N GLU A 190 -6.55 1.35 13.21
CA GLU A 190 -5.99 1.96 11.99
C GLU A 190 -6.77 3.22 11.57
N CYS A 191 -6.07 4.29 11.18
CA CYS A 191 -6.70 5.52 10.69
C CYS A 191 -7.43 5.35 9.35
N LEU A 192 -7.06 4.33 8.58
CA LEU A 192 -7.52 4.11 7.21
C LEU A 192 -7.65 2.60 6.95
N VAL A 193 -8.60 2.22 6.11
CA VAL A 193 -8.76 0.84 5.61
C VAL A 193 -8.01 0.63 4.29
N VAL A 194 -7.86 1.70 3.50
CA VAL A 194 -7.27 1.70 2.15
C VAL A 194 -7.83 0.57 1.28
N GLU A 195 -7.02 0.01 0.37
CA GLU A 195 -7.49 -0.98 -0.61
C GLU A 195 -7.31 -2.42 -0.13
N SER A 196 -7.21 -2.62 1.20
CA SER A 196 -6.77 -3.88 1.82
C SER A 196 -7.58 -5.10 1.38
N LEU A 197 -8.92 -4.97 1.28
CA LEU A 197 -9.76 -6.07 0.81
C LEU A 197 -9.51 -6.39 -0.67
N ALA A 198 -9.48 -5.37 -1.53
CA ALA A 198 -9.26 -5.54 -2.96
C ALA A 198 -7.86 -6.10 -3.23
N ALA A 199 -6.86 -5.67 -2.47
CA ALA A 199 -5.50 -6.17 -2.49
C ALA A 199 -5.41 -7.67 -2.15
N ALA A 200 -6.07 -8.10 -1.07
CA ALA A 200 -6.12 -9.50 -0.69
C ALA A 200 -6.80 -10.35 -1.78
N GLN A 201 -7.94 -9.90 -2.28
CA GLN A 201 -8.68 -10.59 -3.35
C GLN A 201 -7.89 -10.67 -4.66
N ALA A 202 -7.18 -9.59 -5.04
CA ALA A 202 -6.37 -9.54 -6.25
C ALA A 202 -5.23 -10.58 -6.21
N ALA A 203 -4.51 -10.69 -5.09
CA ALA A 203 -3.50 -11.72 -4.92
C ALA A 203 -4.11 -13.13 -5.01
N LYS A 204 -5.19 -13.41 -4.27
CA LYS A 204 -5.81 -14.75 -4.28
C LYS A 204 -6.35 -15.14 -5.66
N ASN A 205 -6.94 -14.21 -6.41
CA ASN A 205 -7.42 -14.48 -7.77
C ASN A 205 -6.31 -14.63 -8.81
N ASN A 206 -5.08 -14.24 -8.46
CA ASN A 206 -3.87 -14.55 -9.23
C ASN A 206 -3.16 -15.83 -8.74
N GLY A 207 -3.78 -16.61 -7.83
CA GLY A 207 -3.15 -17.79 -7.22
C GLY A 207 -2.05 -17.46 -6.21
N GLY A 208 -1.99 -16.20 -5.78
CA GLY A 208 -0.97 -15.64 -4.91
C GLY A 208 -1.20 -15.84 -3.42
N LYS A 209 -0.33 -15.19 -2.64
CA LYS A 209 -0.29 -15.24 -1.17
C LYS A 209 -0.70 -13.89 -0.55
N VAL A 210 -1.31 -13.92 0.63
CA VAL A 210 -1.62 -12.73 1.42
C VAL A 210 -1.05 -12.89 2.82
N ILE A 211 -0.21 -11.93 3.21
CA ILE A 211 0.42 -11.88 4.53
C ILE A 211 -0.05 -10.58 5.20
N VAL A 212 -0.56 -10.69 6.43
CA VAL A 212 -1.10 -9.53 7.16
C VAL A 212 -0.34 -9.31 8.47
N GLN A 213 0.31 -8.16 8.60
CA GLN A 213 0.87 -7.72 9.87
C GLN A 213 -0.27 -7.27 10.81
N VAL A 214 -0.27 -7.76 12.05
CA VAL A 214 -1.27 -7.42 13.08
C VAL A 214 -0.61 -7.10 14.41
N LYS A 215 -1.29 -6.31 15.24
CA LYS A 215 -0.86 -6.00 16.60
C LYS A 215 -1.08 -7.17 17.56
N ARG A 216 -2.11 -7.99 17.32
CA ARG A 216 -2.52 -9.08 18.22
C ARG A 216 -3.37 -10.13 17.50
N VAL A 217 -3.41 -11.32 18.09
CA VAL A 217 -4.31 -12.42 17.69
C VAL A 217 -5.25 -12.75 18.85
N VAL A 218 -6.54 -12.94 18.55
CA VAL A 218 -7.59 -13.32 19.50
C VAL A 218 -8.22 -14.66 19.11
N ALA A 219 -9.01 -15.25 20.02
CA ALA A 219 -9.67 -16.53 19.79
C ALA A 219 -10.64 -16.48 18.60
N ALA A 220 -10.77 -17.59 17.86
CA ALA A 220 -11.74 -17.70 16.77
C ALA A 220 -13.17 -17.33 17.22
N GLY A 221 -13.86 -16.52 16.42
CA GLY A 221 -15.25 -16.12 16.68
C GLY A 221 -15.43 -15.01 17.73
N SER A 222 -14.34 -14.44 18.25
CA SER A 222 -14.40 -13.32 19.20
C SER A 222 -14.50 -11.94 18.55
N LEU A 223 -14.25 -11.84 17.25
CA LEU A 223 -14.39 -10.59 16.49
C LEU A 223 -15.84 -10.34 16.10
N ASP A 224 -16.25 -9.07 16.12
CA ASP A 224 -17.52 -8.66 15.50
C ASP A 224 -17.42 -8.90 13.98
N PRO A 225 -18.29 -9.76 13.39
CA PRO A 225 -18.25 -10.05 11.96
C PRO A 225 -18.47 -8.81 11.09
N HIS A 226 -19.18 -7.78 11.56
CA HIS A 226 -19.36 -6.53 10.82
C HIS A 226 -18.12 -5.62 10.85
N ALA A 227 -17.22 -5.82 11.80
CA ALA A 227 -15.97 -5.09 11.90
C ALA A 227 -14.87 -5.68 10.99
N VAL A 228 -14.99 -6.94 10.57
CA VAL A 228 -13.99 -7.63 9.73
C VAL A 228 -13.84 -6.90 8.38
N LYS A 229 -12.60 -6.51 8.07
CA LYS A 229 -12.22 -5.82 6.82
C LYS A 229 -11.54 -6.74 5.81
N ILE A 230 -10.78 -7.71 6.30
CA ILE A 230 -10.18 -8.76 5.47
C ILE A 230 -10.67 -10.11 6.01
N PRO A 231 -11.59 -10.78 5.30
CA PRO A 231 -12.03 -12.12 5.66
C PRO A 231 -10.86 -13.12 5.64
N GLY A 232 -10.81 -14.01 6.64
CA GLY A 232 -9.70 -14.94 6.83
C GLY A 232 -9.49 -15.94 5.70
N ILE A 233 -10.52 -16.18 4.87
CA ILE A 233 -10.40 -17.00 3.66
C ILE A 233 -9.36 -16.45 2.66
N PHE A 234 -9.09 -15.14 2.70
CA PHE A 234 -8.08 -14.52 1.84
C PHE A 234 -6.70 -14.48 2.48
N VAL A 235 -6.55 -14.81 3.77
CA VAL A 235 -5.31 -14.62 4.54
C VAL A 235 -4.56 -15.93 4.66
N ASP A 236 -3.36 -16.01 4.08
CA ASP A 236 -2.52 -17.21 4.15
C ASP A 236 -1.67 -17.23 5.44
N ALA A 237 -1.21 -16.05 5.88
CA ALA A 237 -0.45 -15.90 7.12
C ALA A 237 -0.68 -14.55 7.80
N VAL A 238 -0.48 -14.54 9.12
CA VAL A 238 -0.40 -13.31 9.93
C VAL A 238 0.97 -13.19 10.58
N VAL A 239 1.46 -11.95 10.69
CA VAL A 239 2.67 -11.60 11.44
C VAL A 239 2.27 -10.78 12.64
N VAL A 240 2.48 -11.30 13.85
CA VAL A 240 2.22 -10.53 15.08
C VAL A 240 3.43 -9.64 15.32
N CYS A 241 3.19 -8.33 15.34
CA CYS A 241 4.24 -7.34 15.49
C CYS A 241 4.58 -7.15 16.97
N ASP A 242 5.73 -7.67 17.39
CA ASP A 242 6.18 -7.58 18.78
C ASP A 242 6.74 -6.20 19.14
N ASP A 243 7.35 -5.49 18.18
CA ASP A 243 7.83 -4.12 18.37
C ASP A 243 6.72 -3.09 18.08
N PRO A 244 6.25 -2.33 19.09
CA PRO A 244 5.26 -1.28 18.87
C PRO A 244 5.71 -0.17 17.91
N GLN A 245 7.01 0.09 17.74
CA GLN A 245 7.53 1.10 16.81
C GLN A 245 7.32 0.70 15.34
N GLU A 246 7.15 -0.59 15.07
CA GLU A 246 6.84 -1.14 13.74
C GLU A 246 5.32 -1.32 13.52
N HIS A 247 4.51 -0.98 14.53
CA HIS A 247 3.04 -1.00 14.48
C HIS A 247 2.41 0.32 14.95
N MET A 248 3.13 1.43 14.81
CA MET A 248 2.57 2.76 15.09
C MET A 248 1.34 3.02 14.22
N GLN A 249 0.32 3.68 14.76
CA GLN A 249 -0.88 4.06 14.02
C GLN A 249 -0.55 4.95 12.80
N THR A 250 0.41 5.87 12.97
CA THR A 250 1.10 6.58 11.88
C THR A 250 2.60 6.67 12.19
N PHE A 251 3.46 6.98 11.22
CA PHE A 251 4.88 7.24 11.49
C PHE A 251 5.17 8.41 12.44
N ALA A 252 4.18 9.25 12.76
CA ALA A 252 4.31 10.33 13.73
C ALA A 252 3.55 10.07 15.05
N THR A 253 2.79 8.97 15.16
CA THR A 253 1.84 8.77 16.27
C THR A 253 1.69 7.29 16.60
N MET A 254 2.02 6.93 17.85
CA MET A 254 1.84 5.56 18.35
C MET A 254 0.39 5.11 18.30
N MET A 255 -0.50 5.86 18.95
CA MET A 255 -1.95 5.65 18.95
C MET A 255 -2.63 6.96 19.35
N ASN A 256 -3.56 7.42 18.52
CA ASN A 256 -4.48 8.51 18.83
C ASN A 256 -5.93 8.00 18.64
N PRO A 257 -6.74 7.93 19.71
CA PRO A 257 -8.13 7.49 19.62
C PRO A 257 -9.01 8.42 18.76
N GLU A 258 -8.64 9.69 18.59
CA GLU A 258 -9.37 10.64 17.74
C GLU A 258 -9.32 10.27 16.26
N PHE A 259 -8.21 9.67 15.80
CA PHE A 259 -8.05 9.26 14.40
C PHE A 259 -8.95 8.09 14.02
N VAL A 260 -9.50 7.39 15.00
CA VAL A 260 -10.42 6.24 14.82
C VAL A 260 -11.81 6.50 15.40
N GLY A 261 -12.15 7.77 15.64
CA GLY A 261 -13.49 8.17 16.10
C GLY A 261 -13.83 7.69 17.52
N ARG A 262 -12.83 7.41 18.36
CA ARG A 262 -12.99 6.99 19.77
C ARG A 262 -12.65 8.09 20.77
N ALA A 263 -12.61 9.34 20.32
CA ALA A 263 -12.45 10.51 21.19
C ALA A 263 -13.51 10.46 22.31
N GLY A 264 -13.11 10.66 23.57
CA GLY A 264 -14.04 10.61 24.71
C GLY A 264 -14.33 9.21 25.26
N CYS A 265 -14.05 8.12 24.55
CA CYS A 265 -14.28 6.76 25.05
C CYS A 265 -13.26 6.35 26.15
N LEU A 266 -12.14 7.06 26.27
CA LEU A 266 -11.08 6.82 27.27
C LEU A 266 -11.13 7.80 28.46
N GLY A 267 -12.23 8.56 28.62
CA GLY A 267 -12.42 9.48 29.75
C GLY A 267 -11.83 10.88 29.57
N ASP A 268 -11.07 11.12 28.49
CA ASP A 268 -10.61 12.47 28.14
C ASP A 268 -11.76 13.26 27.49
N PRO A 269 -12.09 14.48 27.96
CA PRO A 269 -13.12 15.28 27.32
C PRO A 269 -12.77 15.47 25.84
N VAL A 270 -13.75 15.28 24.95
CA VAL A 270 -13.59 15.62 23.53
C VAL A 270 -13.23 17.10 23.47
N THR A 271 -11.96 17.40 23.28
CA THR A 271 -11.50 18.77 23.05
C THR A 271 -11.98 19.16 21.67
N ILE A 272 -13.20 19.71 21.62
CA ILE A 272 -13.56 20.60 20.53
C ILE A 272 -12.56 21.75 20.63
N SER A 273 -11.49 21.67 19.84
CA SER A 273 -10.58 22.77 19.60
C SER A 273 -11.39 23.89 18.96
N SER A 274 -12.07 24.65 19.80
CA SER A 274 -12.46 26.00 19.49
C SER A 274 -11.14 26.74 19.33
N GLN A 275 -10.73 27.01 18.09
CA GLN A 275 -9.61 27.91 17.83
C GLN A 275 -9.88 29.20 18.60
N LYS A 276 -9.16 29.40 19.70
CA LYS A 276 -9.35 30.57 20.57
C LYS A 276 -8.75 31.84 19.97
N GLU A 277 -7.81 31.69 19.03
CA GLU A 277 -7.14 32.81 18.38
C GLU A 277 -7.19 32.70 16.85
N PRO A 278 -7.41 33.81 16.13
CA PRO A 278 -7.39 33.84 14.67
C PRO A 278 -6.00 33.49 14.15
N LEU A 279 -5.95 32.62 13.14
CA LEU A 279 -4.70 32.25 12.46
C LEU A 279 -4.00 33.51 11.90
N PRO A 280 -2.66 33.62 12.00
CA PRO A 280 -1.91 34.73 11.43
C PRO A 280 -2.20 34.90 9.94
N LEU A 281 -2.40 36.14 9.49
CA LEU A 281 -2.58 36.48 8.07
C LEU A 281 -1.25 36.45 7.30
N ASP A 282 -0.77 35.24 7.04
CA ASP A 282 0.40 34.94 6.21
C ASP A 282 0.00 34.53 4.77
N ALA A 283 1.00 34.23 3.92
CA ALA A 283 0.74 33.79 2.55
C ALA A 283 -0.16 32.56 2.48
N LYS A 284 -0.02 31.59 3.39
CA LYS A 284 -0.83 30.36 3.41
C LYS A 284 -2.29 30.64 3.71
N THR A 285 -2.56 31.45 4.73
CA THR A 285 -3.92 31.83 5.12
C THR A 285 -4.57 32.78 4.13
N ILE A 286 -3.81 33.66 3.47
CA ILE A 286 -4.32 34.51 2.38
C ILE A 286 -4.76 33.64 1.21
N ILE A 287 -3.92 32.68 0.78
CA ILE A 287 -4.27 31.74 -0.30
C ILE A 287 -5.49 30.91 0.10
N ALA A 288 -5.54 30.39 1.32
CA ALA A 288 -6.66 29.57 1.80
C ALA A 288 -7.99 30.32 1.90
N ARG A 289 -7.95 31.66 2.05
CA ARG A 289 -9.16 32.51 2.11
C ARG A 289 -9.73 32.86 0.73
N ARG A 290 -8.94 32.74 -0.34
CA ARG A 290 -9.34 33.16 -1.70
C ARG A 290 -10.00 32.03 -2.47
#